data_AF-A0A3Q9FI22-F1
#
_entry.id   AF-A0A3Q9FI22-F1
#
_cell.length_a   1.000
_cell.length_b   1.000
_cell.length_c   1.000
_cell.angle_alpha   90.00
_cell.angle_beta   90.00
_cell.angle_gamma   90.00
#
_symmetry.space_group_name_H-M   'P 1'
#
loop_
_entity.id
_entity.type
_entity.pdbx_description
1 polymer ?
#
loop_
_entity_poly.entity_id
_entity_poly.type
_entity_poly.pdbx_seq_one_letter_code
_entity_poly.pdbx_strand_id
1 'polypeptide(L)'
;MSIFILVFILVFGILLLLVINRITKKSRKRNQDWKVSKKGRDGILYEQKVAREWKSIEIDAELLLGKINHVIYFKSEDEWTEYPKWAQNRTEIISRIKTVFPPAKTEYENA
;
A
#
# COMPACT_ATOMS: atom_id res chain seq x y z
N MET A 1 -22.20 -14.25 -41.84
CA MET A 1 -22.71 -13.76 -40.55
C MET A 1 -21.80 -14.11 -39.37
N SER A 2 -21.08 -15.24 -39.40
CA SER A 2 -20.32 -15.78 -38.26
C SER A 2 -19.02 -15.04 -37.90
N ILE A 3 -18.30 -14.49 -38.88
CA ILE A 3 -17.01 -13.79 -38.64
C ILE A 3 -17.18 -12.48 -37.89
N PHE A 4 -18.21 -11.69 -38.22
CA PHE A 4 -18.49 -10.43 -37.53
C PHE A 4 -18.89 -10.66 -36.07
N ILE A 5 -19.60 -11.76 -35.78
CA ILE A 5 -19.98 -12.15 -34.42
C ILE A 5 -18.74 -12.55 -33.61
N LEU A 6 -17.83 -13.34 -34.20
CA LEU A 6 -16.58 -13.74 -33.56
C LEU A 6 -15.68 -12.54 -33.23
N VAL A 7 -15.55 -11.59 -34.16
CA VAL A 7 -14.78 -10.35 -33.93
C VAL A 7 -15.43 -9.50 -32.84
N PHE A 8 -16.75 -9.40 -32.83
CA PHE A 8 -17.47 -8.65 -31.79
C PHE A 8 -17.26 -9.25 -30.39
N ILE A 9 -17.36 -10.58 -30.25
CA ILE A 9 -17.11 -11.27 -28.97
C ILE A 9 -15.69 -11.05 -28.49
N LEU A 10 -14.70 -11.11 -29.38
CA LEU A 10 -13.29 -10.93 -29.03
C LEU A 10 -13.00 -9.50 -28.55
N VAL A 11 -13.50 -8.49 -29.25
CA VAL A 11 -13.35 -7.08 -28.85
C VAL A 11 -14.09 -6.82 -27.53
N PHE A 12 -15.29 -7.35 -27.37
CA PHE A 12 -16.08 -7.21 -26.14
C PHE A 12 -15.41 -7.89 -24.95
N GLY A 13 -14.81 -9.07 -25.15
CA GLY A 13 -14.04 -9.79 -24.14
C GLY A 13 -12.82 -9.01 -23.67
N ILE A 14 -12.07 -8.41 -24.59
CA ILE A 14 -10.92 -7.54 -24.25
C ILE A 14 -11.37 -6.31 -23.46
N LEU A 15 -12.47 -5.67 -23.88
CA LEU A 15 -13.06 -4.53 -23.17
C LEU A 15 -13.49 -4.91 -21.74
N LEU A 16 -14.15 -6.06 -21.57
CA LEU A 16 -14.53 -6.58 -20.25
C LEU A 16 -13.30 -6.80 -19.35
N LEU A 17 -12.25 -7.41 -19.89
CA LEU A 17 -10.98 -7.64 -19.17
C LEU A 17 -10.36 -6.34 -18.67
N LEU A 18 -10.33 -5.30 -19.51
CA LEU A 18 -9.82 -3.98 -19.14
C LEU A 18 -10.65 -3.30 -18.05
N VAL A 19 -11.98 -3.43 -18.10
CA VAL A 19 -12.90 -2.87 -17.09
C VAL A 19 -12.72 -3.57 -15.75
N ILE A 20 -12.67 -4.90 -15.72
CA ILE A 20 -12.46 -5.71 -14.49
C ILE A 20 -11.11 -5.35 -13.85
N ASN A 21 -10.04 -5.24 -14.65
CA ASN A 21 -8.72 -4.85 -14.16
C ASN A 21 -8.71 -3.44 -13.54
N ARG A 22 -9.49 -2.50 -14.08
CA ARG A 22 -9.63 -1.16 -13.49
C ARG A 22 -10.46 -1.15 -12.21
N ILE A 23 -11.55 -1.92 -12.13
CA ILE A 23 -12.42 -1.97 -10.95
C ILE A 23 -11.70 -2.60 -9.76
N THR A 24 -10.99 -3.72 -9.98
CA THR A 24 -10.20 -4.37 -8.92
C THR A 24 -9.09 -3.45 -8.38
N LYS A 25 -8.42 -2.70 -9.26
CA LYS A 25 -7.42 -1.70 -8.87
C LYS A 25 -8.02 -0.50 -8.11
N LYS A 26 -9.28 -0.15 -8.39
CA LYS A 26 -10.01 0.98 -7.76
C LYS A 26 -10.68 0.59 -6.44
N SER A 27 -11.17 -0.65 -6.31
CA SER A 27 -11.78 -1.18 -5.09
C SER A 27 -10.79 -1.20 -3.91
N ARG A 28 -9.50 -1.49 -4.17
CA ARG A 28 -8.43 -1.34 -3.17
C ARG A 28 -8.33 0.05 -2.55
N LYS A 29 -8.64 1.12 -3.28
CA LYS A 29 -8.53 2.51 -2.77
C LYS A 29 -9.72 2.99 -1.94
N ARG A 30 -10.88 2.32 -2.00
CA ARG A 30 -12.16 2.91 -1.54
C ARG A 30 -12.65 2.37 -0.19
N ASN A 31 -12.12 1.24 0.26
CA ASN A 31 -12.52 0.56 1.52
C ASN A 31 -11.36 0.34 2.50
N GLN A 32 -10.23 1.04 2.36
CA GLN A 32 -9.15 0.85 3.33
C GLN A 32 -9.45 1.66 4.59
N ASP A 33 -9.76 0.94 5.68
CA ASP A 33 -9.74 1.45 7.05
C ASP A 33 -8.30 1.76 7.52
N TRP A 34 -7.39 1.99 6.59
CA TRP A 34 -6.02 2.38 6.82
C TRP A 34 -5.52 3.24 5.67
N LYS A 35 -4.52 4.07 5.92
CA LYS A 35 -3.81 4.84 4.90
C LYS A 35 -2.37 5.03 5.33
N VAL A 36 -1.49 5.22 4.36
CA VAL A 36 -0.09 5.58 4.61
C VAL A 36 0.21 6.85 3.84
N SER A 37 0.81 7.81 4.51
CA SER A 37 1.22 9.08 3.92
C SER A 37 2.65 9.41 4.30
N LYS A 38 3.29 10.31 3.56
CA LYS A 38 4.59 10.85 3.95
C LYS A 38 4.39 11.88 5.04
N LYS A 39 5.31 11.92 6.00
CA LYS A 39 5.40 12.96 7.02
C LYS A 39 6.76 13.66 6.89
N GLY A 40 6.73 14.85 6.31
CA GLY A 40 7.97 15.61 6.07
C GLY A 40 8.90 14.91 5.07
N ARG A 41 10.21 15.09 5.26
CA ARG A 41 11.26 14.48 4.43
C ARG A 41 11.57 13.05 4.86
N ASP A 42 11.63 12.82 6.16
CA ASP A 42 12.29 11.66 6.77
C ASP A 42 11.30 10.83 7.61
N GLY A 43 10.03 10.79 7.23
CA GLY A 43 9.02 10.05 7.97
C GLY A 43 7.86 9.57 7.13
N ILE A 44 7.21 8.51 7.59
CA ILE A 44 5.91 8.06 7.11
C ILE A 44 4.92 8.00 8.26
N LEU A 45 3.67 8.31 7.96
CA LEU A 45 2.56 8.21 8.88
C LEU A 45 1.67 7.05 8.43
N TYR A 46 1.60 6.00 9.24
CA TYR A 46 0.61 4.95 9.09
C TYR A 46 -0.61 5.28 9.93
N GLU A 47 -1.79 5.29 9.32
CA GLU A 47 -3.05 5.59 9.99
C GLU A 47 -4.02 4.43 9.81
N GLN A 48 -4.78 4.12 10.85
CA GLN A 48 -5.81 3.08 10.83
C GLN A 48 -7.05 3.55 11.60
N LYS A 49 -8.21 3.20 11.08
CA LYS A 49 -9.50 3.45 11.74
C LYS A 49 -9.71 2.40 12.82
N VAL A 50 -9.73 2.83 14.07
CA VAL A 50 -9.92 2.00 15.27
C VAL A 50 -11.08 2.59 16.05
N ALA A 51 -12.14 1.80 16.26
CA ALA A 51 -13.36 2.27 16.94
C ALA A 51 -13.96 3.57 16.36
N ARG A 52 -13.96 3.68 15.01
CA ARG A 52 -14.40 4.85 14.22
C ARG A 52 -13.50 6.08 14.27
N GLU A 53 -12.45 6.07 15.08
CA GLU A 53 -11.44 7.14 15.14
C GLU A 53 -10.23 6.78 14.30
N TRP A 54 -9.60 7.77 13.67
CA TRP A 54 -8.32 7.59 13.01
C TRP A 54 -7.22 7.67 14.06
N LYS A 55 -6.42 6.62 14.16
CA LYS A 55 -5.21 6.57 14.98
C LYS A 55 -4.00 6.43 14.08
N SER A 56 -2.88 6.99 14.51
CA SER A 56 -1.66 7.01 13.71
C SER A 56 -0.45 6.53 14.51
N ILE A 57 0.49 5.93 13.79
CA ILE A 57 1.86 5.71 14.25
C ILE A 57 2.80 6.35 13.23
N GLU A 58 3.91 6.85 13.74
CA GLU A 58 5.01 7.35 12.93
C GLU A 58 6.07 6.26 12.78
N ILE A 59 6.60 6.16 11.56
CA ILE A 59 7.66 5.24 11.22
C ILE A 59 8.72 6.07 10.51
N ASP A 60 9.96 5.86 10.89
CA ASP A 60 11.08 6.62 10.37
C ASP A 60 11.40 6.22 8.93
N ALA A 61 11.78 7.20 8.13
CA ALA A 61 12.17 6.99 6.75
C ALA A 61 13.26 7.97 6.35
N GLU A 62 13.93 7.72 5.25
CA GLU A 62 14.90 8.65 4.71
C GLU A 62 14.73 8.75 3.20
N LEU A 63 14.80 9.98 2.69
CA LEU A 63 14.74 10.24 1.26
C LEU A 63 16.12 10.06 0.64
N LEU A 64 16.23 9.12 -0.30
CA LEU A 64 17.44 8.90 -1.07
C LEU A 64 17.37 9.54 -2.46
N LEU A 65 18.54 9.83 -3.03
CA LEU A 65 18.69 10.24 -4.42
C LEU A 65 19.06 9.03 -5.28
N GLY A 66 18.18 8.65 -6.22
CA GLY A 66 18.46 7.55 -7.15
C GLY A 66 17.25 6.74 -7.55
N LYS A 67 17.51 5.53 -8.06
CA LYS A 67 16.48 4.57 -8.48
C LYS A 67 15.68 4.04 -7.29
N ILE A 68 16.38 3.74 -6.20
CA ILE A 68 15.81 3.65 -4.86
C ILE A 68 15.80 5.08 -4.31
N ASN A 69 14.64 5.53 -3.86
CA ASN A 69 14.45 6.91 -3.43
C ASN A 69 13.94 7.03 -2.00
N HIS A 70 13.74 5.92 -1.29
CA HIS A 70 13.44 5.93 0.14
C HIS A 70 14.09 4.72 0.83
N VAL A 71 14.51 4.91 2.08
CA VAL A 71 14.69 3.84 3.07
C VAL A 71 13.58 3.99 4.10
N ILE A 72 12.97 2.89 4.55
CA ILE A 72 12.02 2.90 5.66
C ILE A 72 12.59 2.03 6.77
N TYR A 73 12.72 2.61 7.96
CA TYR A 73 13.25 1.95 9.15
C TYR A 73 12.09 1.45 10.00
N PHE A 74 11.87 0.14 9.99
CA PHE A 74 10.91 -0.48 10.90
C PHE A 74 11.60 -0.81 12.21
N LYS A 75 10.97 -0.47 13.34
CA LYS A 75 11.41 -1.00 14.64
C LYS A 75 11.57 -2.52 14.58
N SER A 76 12.58 -3.02 15.29
CA SER A 76 12.75 -4.45 15.58
C SER A 76 11.49 -5.07 16.18
N GLU A 77 11.37 -6.40 16.19
CA GLU A 77 10.17 -7.06 16.75
C GLU A 77 9.96 -6.73 18.23
N ASP A 78 11.05 -6.64 19.00
CA ASP A 78 11.01 -6.31 20.42
C ASP A 78 10.60 -4.85 20.64
N GLU A 79 11.17 -3.91 19.88
CA GLU A 79 10.84 -2.48 19.97
C GLU A 79 9.47 -2.14 19.36
N TRP A 80 8.91 -2.99 18.50
CA TRP A 80 7.56 -2.82 17.96
C TRP A 80 6.50 -2.79 19.07
N THR A 81 6.80 -3.40 20.22
CA THR A 81 5.92 -3.40 21.40
C THR A 81 5.68 -2.01 21.98
N GLU A 82 6.54 -1.03 21.67
CA GLU A 82 6.38 0.38 22.06
C GLU A 82 5.20 1.06 21.36
N TYR A 83 4.78 0.56 20.20
CA TYR A 83 3.60 1.09 19.52
C TYR A 83 2.31 0.80 20.30
N PRO A 84 1.26 1.62 20.13
CA PRO A 84 -0.02 1.38 20.77
C PRO A 84 -0.58 -0.02 20.47
N LYS A 85 -1.37 -0.59 21.39
CA LYS A 85 -1.97 -1.94 21.26
C LYS A 85 -2.69 -2.20 19.94
N TRP A 86 -3.31 -1.17 19.35
CA TRP A 86 -4.03 -1.31 18.08
C TRP A 86 -3.09 -1.54 16.87
N ALA A 87 -1.80 -1.21 17.00
CA ALA A 87 -0.78 -1.30 15.96
C ALA A 87 0.20 -2.47 16.17
N GLN A 88 -0.17 -3.46 16.98
CA GLN A 88 0.73 -4.58 17.33
C GLN A 88 0.85 -5.65 16.24
N ASN A 89 -0.02 -5.66 15.22
CA ASN A 89 0.12 -6.57 14.08
C ASN A 89 1.18 -6.08 13.09
N ARG A 90 2.45 -6.20 13.46
CA ARG A 90 3.63 -5.74 12.71
C ARG A 90 3.61 -6.21 11.25
N THR A 91 3.44 -7.51 11.02
CA THR A 91 3.47 -8.12 9.69
C THR A 91 2.41 -7.53 8.76
N GLU A 92 1.19 -7.31 9.26
CA GLU A 92 0.11 -6.71 8.49
C GLU A 92 0.41 -5.26 8.13
N ILE A 93 0.88 -4.47 9.10
CA ILE A 93 1.21 -3.05 8.90
C ILE A 93 2.33 -2.90 7.88
N ILE A 94 3.40 -3.68 8.01
CA ILE A 94 4.52 -3.69 7.04
C ILE A 94 4.01 -4.07 5.65
N SER A 95 3.18 -5.11 5.53
CA SER A 95 2.59 -5.52 4.25
C SER A 95 1.80 -4.37 3.60
N ARG A 96 0.97 -3.66 4.39
CA ARG A 96 0.21 -2.49 3.93
C ARG A 96 1.13 -1.36 3.47
N ILE A 97 2.17 -1.04 4.22
CA ILE A 97 3.16 -0.01 3.87
C ILE A 97 3.86 -0.37 2.55
N LYS A 98 4.27 -1.62 2.37
CA LYS A 98 4.91 -2.12 1.14
C LYS A 98 4.01 -2.00 -0.10
N THR A 99 2.69 -1.91 0.06
CA THR A 99 1.79 -1.63 -1.08
C THR A 99 1.83 -0.18 -1.54
N VAL A 100 2.16 0.76 -0.65
CA VAL A 100 2.24 2.20 -0.92
C VAL A 100 3.65 2.59 -1.33
N PHE A 101 4.65 2.06 -0.63
CA PHE A 101 6.06 2.22 -0.90
C PHE A 101 6.59 0.87 -1.39
N PRO A 102 6.63 0.59 -2.71
CA PRO A 102 7.01 -0.72 -3.22
C PRO A 102 8.52 -0.97 -3.19
N PRO A 103 8.96 -2.23 -3.03
CA PRO A 103 10.39 -2.60 -2.94
C PRO A 103 11.20 -2.23 -4.18
N ALA A 104 10.54 -2.01 -5.33
CA ALA A 104 11.21 -1.56 -6.55
C ALA A 104 11.81 -0.14 -6.44
N LYS A 105 11.37 0.66 -5.46
CA LYS A 105 11.81 2.05 -5.24
C LYS A 105 12.17 2.35 -3.79
N THR A 106 12.02 1.38 -2.89
CA THR A 106 12.13 1.57 -1.45
C THR A 106 12.90 0.41 -0.84
N GLU A 107 13.89 0.75 -0.03
CA GLU A 107 14.63 -0.17 0.81
C GLU A 107 14.00 -0.22 2.21
N TYR A 108 14.15 -1.34 2.90
CA TYR A 108 13.60 -1.52 4.25
C TYR A 108 14.65 -2.10 5.16
N GLU A 109 14.76 -1.51 6.34
CA GLU A 109 15.67 -1.96 7.37
C GLU A 109 14.87 -2.23 8.65
N ASN A 110 15.34 -3.19 9.45
CA ASN A 110 14.89 -3.34 10.83
C ASN A 110 15.93 -2.61 11.67
N ALA A 111 15.54 -1.44 12.18
CA ALA A 111 16.36 -0.61 13.06
C ALA A 111 15.94 -0.82 14.52
#